data_AF-A0A952NXK0-F1
#
_entry.id   AF-A0A952NXK0-F1
#
_cell.length_a   1.000
_cell.length_b   1.000
_cell.length_c   1.000
_cell.angle_alpha   90.00
_cell.angle_beta   90.00
_cell.angle_gamma   90.00
#
_symmetry.space_group_name_H-M   'P 1'
#
loop_
_entity.id
_entity.type
_entity.pdbx_description
1 polymer ?
#
loop_
_entity_poly.entity_id
_entity_poly.type
_entity_poly.pdbx_seq_one_letter_code
_entity_poly.pdbx_strand_id
1 'polypeptide(L)'
;MARKKTRNVRRVTTTLVGLALVASGCQSTSDQNRYKPTDEKPPLVDAKYSLSADREKLEQLRHEVPTDTKQANDEEALILQLFQDTKREPSEIRRTFDQMVRKKREAMDRDIKKERDEFGRNEKSARDQFLKEQSRARDVNRGKKLGREETKRFFDDQDAARREFFANERDKRQDFESQIREKRKNFEDYSRSKTNEFNSEMRSFEKRKRDEAEAAKKAAKEKEQAAKK
;
A
#
# COMPACT_ATOMS: atom_id res chain seq x y z
N MET A 1 19.24 40.58 -44.25
CA MET A 1 20.35 41.56 -44.29
C MET A 1 21.38 41.19 -43.24
N ALA A 2 22.60 40.85 -43.68
CA ALA A 2 23.85 41.51 -43.29
C ALA A 2 24.25 41.28 -41.80
N ARG A 3 25.26 40.41 -41.55
CA ARG A 3 26.69 40.79 -41.39
C ARG A 3 26.89 41.67 -40.12
N LYS A 4 27.84 41.48 -39.23
CA LYS A 4 29.12 40.76 -39.23
C LYS A 4 29.84 41.16 -37.92
N LYS A 5 30.84 40.34 -37.54
CA LYS A 5 32.14 40.78 -36.96
C LYS A 5 32.10 41.35 -35.52
N THR A 6 33.13 41.20 -34.68
CA THR A 6 34.54 40.88 -34.91
C THR A 6 35.21 40.47 -33.60
N ARG A 7 36.17 39.53 -33.73
CA ARG A 7 37.28 39.28 -32.81
C ARG A 7 38.08 40.56 -32.55
N ASN A 8 38.73 40.65 -31.38
CA ASN A 8 40.00 41.36 -31.31
C ASN A 8 41.05 40.55 -30.55
N VAL A 9 42.19 40.40 -31.22
CA VAL A 9 43.44 39.75 -30.82
C VAL A 9 44.49 40.86 -30.83
N ARG A 10 45.43 40.86 -29.87
CA ARG A 10 46.80 41.42 -29.92
C ARG A 10 47.47 41.04 -28.58
N ARG A 11 48.51 40.18 -28.51
CA ARG A 11 49.93 40.30 -28.94
C ARG A 11 50.59 41.58 -28.37
N VAL A 12 51.82 41.66 -27.82
CA VAL A 12 53.01 40.79 -27.69
C VAL A 12 54.10 41.63 -26.93
N THR A 13 55.13 40.98 -26.32
CA THR A 13 56.51 41.47 -25.95
C THR A 13 56.67 42.55 -24.83
N THR A 14 57.74 42.67 -24.00
CA THR A 14 59.12 42.11 -23.95
C THR A 14 59.76 42.34 -22.55
N THR A 15 60.52 41.35 -22.09
CA THR A 15 61.77 41.33 -21.25
C THR A 15 62.25 42.52 -20.40
N LEU A 16 62.68 42.22 -19.16
CA LEU A 16 63.88 42.80 -18.54
C LEU A 16 64.60 41.75 -17.69
N VAL A 17 65.91 41.62 -17.92
CA VAL A 17 66.86 40.64 -17.36
C VAL A 17 67.54 41.22 -16.12
N GLY A 18 67.68 40.43 -15.06
CA GLY A 18 68.52 40.72 -13.90
C GLY A 18 69.09 39.43 -13.33
N LEU A 19 70.38 39.20 -13.59
CA LEU A 19 71.18 38.03 -13.24
C LEU A 19 71.82 38.20 -11.86
N ALA A 20 71.70 37.23 -10.96
CA ALA A 20 72.62 37.04 -9.83
C ALA A 20 72.77 35.54 -9.48
N LEU A 21 73.98 35.03 -9.73
CA LEU A 21 74.63 33.84 -9.16
C LEU A 21 74.52 33.82 -7.61
N VAL A 22 74.58 32.76 -6.81
CA VAL A 22 74.97 31.34 -6.89
C VAL A 22 74.54 30.71 -5.55
N ALA A 23 74.09 29.45 -5.52
CA ALA A 23 74.53 28.42 -4.57
C ALA A 23 73.72 27.14 -4.73
N SER A 24 74.45 26.05 -4.95
CA SER A 24 74.03 24.69 -5.20
C SER A 24 73.12 24.10 -4.12
N GLY A 25 72.09 23.41 -4.57
CA GLY A 25 71.34 22.44 -3.77
C GLY A 25 70.63 21.46 -4.72
N CYS A 26 71.26 20.33 -5.00
CA CYS A 26 70.57 19.19 -5.57
C CYS A 26 69.47 18.76 -4.58
N GLN A 27 68.22 19.04 -4.89
CA GLN A 27 67.09 18.35 -4.28
C GLN A 27 66.26 17.75 -5.40
N SER A 28 66.47 16.45 -5.57
CA SER A 28 65.56 15.54 -6.25
C SER A 28 64.15 15.76 -5.71
N THR A 29 63.31 16.46 -6.45
CA THR A 29 61.87 16.41 -6.21
C THR A 29 61.38 15.06 -6.68
N SER A 30 61.30 14.12 -5.75
CA SER A 30 60.41 12.98 -5.87
C SER A 30 59.02 13.51 -6.21
N ASP A 31 58.40 12.93 -7.24
CA ASP A 31 56.96 13.03 -7.49
C ASP A 31 56.26 12.43 -6.27
N GLN A 32 56.05 13.27 -5.24
CA GLN A 32 55.20 12.90 -4.12
C GLN A 32 53.77 12.95 -4.63
N ASN A 33 53.10 11.79 -4.55
CA ASN A 33 51.66 11.63 -4.58
C ASN A 33 51.00 12.76 -3.77
N ARG A 34 50.57 13.84 -4.45
CA ARG A 34 49.80 14.92 -3.84
C ARG A 34 48.38 14.40 -3.64
N TYR A 35 48.13 13.80 -2.47
CA TYR A 35 46.79 13.72 -1.91
C TYR A 35 46.28 15.15 -1.79
N LYS A 36 45.28 15.53 -2.61
CA LYS A 36 44.62 16.83 -2.50
C LYS A 36 43.73 16.78 -1.25
N PRO A 37 43.98 17.58 -0.20
CA PRO A 37 43.03 17.72 0.88
C PRO A 37 41.87 18.55 0.34
N THR A 38 40.77 17.90 -0.02
CA THR A 38 39.48 18.58 -0.15
C THR A 38 38.90 18.74 1.25
N ASP A 39 38.39 19.94 1.58
CA ASP A 39 37.75 20.25 2.88
C ASP A 39 36.43 19.50 3.12
N GLU A 40 36.01 18.68 2.16
CA GLU A 40 34.87 17.79 2.26
C GLU A 40 35.34 16.40 2.67
N LYS A 41 34.76 15.89 3.76
CA LYS A 41 34.97 14.49 4.19
C LYS A 41 34.70 13.58 2.99
N PRO A 42 35.67 12.73 2.58
CA PRO A 42 35.46 11.85 1.45
C PRO A 42 34.23 10.96 1.72
N PRO A 43 33.40 10.70 0.69
CA PRO A 43 32.23 9.85 0.83
C PRO A 43 32.67 8.47 1.35
N LEU A 44 31.83 7.86 2.19
CA LEU A 44 32.14 6.58 2.85
C LEU A 44 32.47 5.46 1.85
N VAL A 45 31.92 5.55 0.64
CA VAL A 45 32.14 4.64 -0.49
C VAL A 45 32.12 5.46 -1.78
N ASP A 46 33.08 5.18 -2.68
CA ASP A 46 33.13 5.79 -4.02
C ASP A 46 31.84 5.53 -4.81
N ALA A 47 31.40 6.50 -5.61
CA ALA A 47 30.20 6.41 -6.42
C ALA A 47 30.16 5.16 -7.34
N LYS A 48 31.32 4.67 -7.78
CA LYS A 48 31.47 3.44 -8.57
C LYS A 48 31.02 2.17 -7.84
N TYR A 49 31.15 2.14 -6.52
CA TYR A 49 30.77 1.01 -5.65
C TYR A 49 29.51 1.30 -4.83
N SER A 50 28.89 2.46 -5.08
CA SER A 50 27.65 2.86 -4.44
C SER A 50 26.47 2.10 -5.02
N LEU A 51 25.64 1.52 -4.15
CA LEU A 51 24.37 0.89 -4.51
C LEU A 51 23.30 1.90 -4.99
N SER A 52 23.65 3.17 -5.19
CA SER A 52 22.74 4.22 -5.68
C SER A 52 22.04 3.85 -6.99
N ALA A 53 22.79 3.38 -7.99
CA ALA A 53 22.24 2.92 -9.26
C ALA A 53 21.32 1.71 -9.10
N ASP A 54 21.61 0.81 -8.15
CA ASP A 54 20.77 -0.35 -7.86
C ASP A 54 19.49 0.06 -7.12
N ARG A 55 19.54 1.08 -6.26
CA ARG A 55 18.37 1.68 -5.60
C ARG A 55 17.44 2.35 -6.60
N GLU A 56 17.99 3.09 -7.57
CA GLU A 56 17.20 3.72 -8.64
C GLU A 56 16.54 2.67 -9.54
N LYS A 57 17.26 1.58 -9.89
CA LYS A 57 16.67 0.45 -10.62
C LYS A 57 15.58 -0.26 -9.82
N LEU A 58 15.75 -0.43 -8.50
CA LEU A 58 14.72 -1.01 -7.63
C LEU A 58 13.48 -0.12 -7.54
N GLU A 59 13.62 1.20 -7.55
CA GLU A 59 12.49 2.13 -7.63
C GLU A 59 11.73 2.01 -8.95
N GLN A 60 12.45 1.90 -10.07
CA GLN A 60 11.85 1.68 -11.39
C GLN A 60 11.08 0.35 -11.42
N LEU A 61 11.69 -0.73 -10.91
CA LEU A 61 11.03 -2.03 -10.80
C LEU A 61 9.79 -1.99 -9.87
N ARG A 62 9.81 -1.17 -8.80
CA ARG A 62 8.63 -0.98 -7.93
C ARG A 62 7.46 -0.31 -8.65
N HIS A 63 7.70 0.51 -9.67
CA HIS A 63 6.62 1.09 -10.46
C HIS A 63 5.88 0.03 -11.30
N GLU A 64 6.60 -0.98 -11.77
CA GLU A 64 6.07 -2.08 -12.58
C GLU A 64 5.32 -3.14 -11.76
N VAL A 65 5.46 -3.16 -10.43
CA VAL A 65 4.74 -4.11 -9.57
C VAL A 65 3.23 -3.84 -9.62
N PRO A 66 2.40 -4.87 -9.92
CA PRO A 66 0.95 -4.75 -9.89
C PRO A 66 0.41 -4.26 -8.54
N THR A 67 -0.74 -3.59 -8.56
CA THR A 67 -1.37 -3.01 -7.36
C THR A 67 -1.64 -4.06 -6.27
N ASP A 68 -2.09 -5.24 -6.69
CA ASP A 68 -2.47 -6.31 -5.76
C ASP A 68 -1.25 -6.86 -5.03
N THR A 69 -0.10 -6.94 -5.72
CA THR A 69 1.17 -7.35 -5.12
C THR A 69 1.72 -6.28 -4.19
N LYS A 70 1.54 -4.99 -4.51
CA LYS A 70 1.88 -3.88 -3.59
C LYS A 70 1.09 -3.99 -2.29
N GLN A 71 -0.22 -4.19 -2.37
CA GLN A 71 -1.08 -4.34 -1.20
C GLN A 71 -0.69 -5.55 -0.35
N ALA A 72 -0.44 -6.70 -0.98
CA ALA A 72 0.00 -7.90 -0.27
C ALA A 72 1.33 -7.66 0.48
N ASN A 73 2.30 -7.02 -0.18
CA ASN A 73 3.59 -6.69 0.43
C ASN A 73 3.46 -5.69 1.59
N ASP A 74 2.58 -4.69 1.47
CA ASP A 74 2.33 -3.71 2.54
C ASP A 74 1.67 -4.37 3.77
N GLU A 75 0.77 -5.32 3.56
CA GLU A 75 0.13 -6.09 4.63
C GLU A 75 1.12 -7.02 5.34
N GLU A 76 1.99 -7.70 4.58
CA GLU A 76 3.07 -8.50 5.16
C GLU A 76 4.06 -7.62 5.93
N ALA A 77 4.42 -6.47 5.38
CA ALA A 77 5.29 -5.51 6.05
C ALA A 77 4.67 -5.04 7.38
N LEU A 78 3.36 -4.80 7.42
CA LEU A 78 2.64 -4.45 8.65
C LEU A 78 2.73 -5.56 9.70
N ILE A 79 2.57 -6.83 9.30
CA ILE A 79 2.72 -7.97 10.22
C ILE A 79 4.15 -8.06 10.72
N LEU A 80 5.14 -8.00 9.83
CA LEU A 80 6.56 -8.05 10.19
C LEU A 80 6.99 -6.91 11.10
N GLN A 81 6.39 -5.72 10.92
CA GLN A 81 6.63 -4.56 11.78
C GLN A 81 6.28 -4.83 13.25
N LEU A 82 5.28 -5.69 13.53
CA LEU A 82 4.94 -6.05 14.90
C LEU A 82 6.07 -6.79 15.63
N PHE A 83 6.95 -7.45 14.89
CA PHE A 83 8.04 -8.29 15.38
C PHE A 83 9.42 -7.62 15.32
N GLN A 84 9.52 -6.38 14.81
CA GLN A 84 10.80 -5.67 14.68
C GLN A 84 11.45 -5.37 16.04
N ASP A 85 10.64 -5.08 17.06
CA ASP A 85 11.14 -4.81 18.40
C ASP A 85 11.26 -6.10 19.21
N THR A 86 12.47 -6.63 19.30
CA THR A 86 12.79 -7.86 20.04
C THR A 86 12.53 -7.75 21.55
N LYS A 87 12.39 -6.54 22.08
CA LYS A 87 12.10 -6.32 23.50
C LYS A 87 10.61 -6.46 23.83
N ARG A 88 9.72 -6.43 22.84
CA ARG A 88 8.29 -6.58 23.08
C ARG A 88 7.95 -7.95 23.65
N GLU A 89 6.95 -7.97 24.53
CA GLU A 89 6.43 -9.23 25.04
C GLU A 89 5.53 -9.91 23.98
N PRO A 90 5.64 -11.23 23.77
CA PRO A 90 4.79 -11.96 22.83
C PRO A 90 3.29 -11.73 23.05
N SER A 91 2.88 -11.53 24.31
CA SER A 91 1.49 -11.21 24.69
C SER A 91 1.02 -9.87 24.13
N GLU A 92 1.88 -8.85 24.11
CA GLU A 92 1.55 -7.54 23.55
C GLU A 92 1.44 -7.59 22.02
N ILE A 93 2.33 -8.36 21.39
CA ILE A 93 2.31 -8.59 19.94
C ILE A 93 1.00 -9.30 19.55
N ARG A 94 0.59 -10.35 20.27
CA ARG A 94 -0.72 -11.01 20.09
C ARG A 94 -1.87 -10.04 20.26
N ARG A 95 -1.89 -9.31 21.38
CA ARG A 95 -2.96 -8.34 21.68
C ARG A 95 -3.13 -7.29 20.58
N THR A 96 -2.02 -6.76 20.07
CA THR A 96 -2.05 -5.74 19.00
C THR A 96 -2.58 -6.32 17.69
N PHE A 97 -2.11 -7.51 17.29
CA PHE A 97 -2.64 -8.21 16.12
C PHE A 97 -4.15 -8.49 16.24
N ASP A 98 -4.58 -9.07 17.35
CA ASP A 98 -5.99 -9.39 17.60
C ASP A 98 -6.87 -8.13 17.57
N GLN A 99 -6.38 -7.01 18.12
CA GLN A 99 -7.06 -5.72 18.04
C GLN A 99 -7.18 -5.21 16.60
N MET A 100 -6.16 -5.38 15.77
CA MET A 100 -6.22 -4.98 14.35
C MET A 100 -7.25 -5.81 13.59
N VAL A 101 -7.21 -7.14 13.73
CA VAL A 101 -8.16 -8.05 13.09
C VAL A 101 -9.60 -7.73 13.54
N ARG A 102 -9.80 -7.53 14.85
CA ARG A 102 -11.10 -7.14 15.40
C ARG A 102 -11.61 -5.83 14.81
N LYS A 103 -10.77 -4.78 14.75
CA LYS A 103 -11.16 -3.48 14.16
C LYS A 103 -11.56 -3.61 12.69
N LYS A 104 -10.86 -4.44 11.93
CA LYS A 104 -11.18 -4.71 10.52
C LYS A 104 -12.52 -5.44 10.37
N ARG A 105 -12.77 -6.44 11.22
CA ARG A 105 -14.06 -7.14 11.29
C ARG A 105 -15.20 -6.19 11.64
N GLU A 106 -15.02 -5.35 12.65
CA GLU A 106 -16.00 -4.32 13.05
C GLU A 106 -16.25 -3.28 11.94
N ALA A 107 -15.22 -2.92 11.15
CA ALA A 107 -15.39 -2.06 9.99
C ALA A 107 -16.25 -2.74 8.90
N MET A 108 -15.92 -3.98 8.53
CA MET A 108 -16.69 -4.76 7.57
C MET A 108 -18.15 -4.92 8.02
N ASP A 109 -18.40 -5.29 9.28
CA ASP A 109 -19.75 -5.47 9.79
C ASP A 109 -20.57 -4.17 9.73
N ARG A 110 -19.93 -3.02 9.99
CA ARG A 110 -20.57 -1.70 9.84
C ARG A 110 -20.90 -1.41 8.38
N ASP A 111 -20.01 -1.72 7.45
CA ASP A 111 -20.23 -1.45 6.03
C ASP A 111 -21.31 -2.37 5.46
N ILE A 112 -21.31 -3.66 5.81
CA ILE A 112 -22.40 -4.60 5.45
C ILE A 112 -23.75 -4.11 5.98
N LYS A 113 -23.77 -3.58 7.22
CA LYS A 113 -25.01 -3.03 7.78
C LYS A 113 -25.51 -1.84 6.96
N LYS A 114 -24.62 -0.90 6.59
CA LYS A 114 -24.98 0.23 5.73
C LYS A 114 -25.48 -0.22 4.37
N GLU A 115 -24.78 -1.16 3.72
CA GLU A 115 -25.19 -1.71 2.42
C GLU A 115 -26.60 -2.32 2.51
N ARG A 116 -26.91 -3.06 3.57
CA ARG A 116 -28.27 -3.61 3.82
C ARG A 116 -29.31 -2.53 4.03
N ASP A 117 -29.00 -1.51 4.83
CA ASP A 117 -29.91 -0.40 5.10
C ASP A 117 -30.20 0.39 3.81
N GLU A 118 -29.18 0.64 2.99
CA GLU A 118 -29.31 1.29 1.68
C GLU A 118 -30.11 0.44 0.70
N PHE A 119 -29.82 -0.86 0.61
CA PHE A 119 -30.59 -1.79 -0.21
C PHE A 119 -32.07 -1.79 0.19
N GLY A 120 -32.37 -1.90 1.49
CA GLY A 120 -33.75 -1.90 1.99
C GLY A 120 -34.49 -0.58 1.72
N ARG A 121 -33.80 0.56 1.79
CA ARG A 121 -34.37 1.86 1.40
C ARG A 121 -34.69 1.91 -0.09
N ASN A 122 -33.78 1.43 -0.93
CA ASN A 122 -33.95 1.42 -2.38
C ASN A 122 -35.08 0.47 -2.80
N GLU A 123 -35.13 -0.73 -2.23
CA GLU A 123 -36.21 -1.72 -2.42
C GLU A 123 -37.57 -1.13 -2.04
N LYS A 124 -37.66 -0.48 -0.87
CA LYS A 124 -38.90 0.18 -0.43
C LYS A 124 -39.31 1.30 -1.40
N SER A 125 -38.37 2.18 -1.75
CA SER A 125 -38.63 3.29 -2.67
C SER A 125 -39.10 2.80 -4.04
N ALA A 126 -38.46 1.77 -4.58
CA ALA A 126 -38.82 1.18 -5.87
C ALA A 126 -40.24 0.59 -5.83
N ARG A 127 -40.58 -0.15 -4.76
CA ARG A 127 -41.94 -0.70 -4.55
C ARG A 127 -43.00 0.39 -4.44
N ASP A 128 -42.74 1.41 -3.64
CA ASP A 128 -43.67 2.52 -3.43
C ASP A 128 -43.90 3.29 -4.74
N GLN A 129 -42.83 3.54 -5.51
CA GLN A 129 -42.91 4.18 -6.82
C GLN A 129 -43.72 3.32 -7.81
N PHE A 130 -43.42 2.03 -7.91
CA PHE A 130 -44.13 1.10 -8.80
C PHE A 130 -45.64 1.05 -8.49
N LEU A 131 -46.00 0.94 -7.21
CA LEU A 131 -47.41 0.90 -6.79
C LEU A 131 -48.14 2.22 -7.09
N LYS A 132 -47.45 3.35 -6.91
CA LYS A 132 -47.99 4.68 -7.24
C LYS A 132 -48.21 4.83 -8.74
N GLU A 133 -47.28 4.37 -9.56
CA GLU A 133 -47.41 4.37 -11.03
C GLU A 133 -48.56 3.46 -11.49
N GLN A 134 -48.69 2.27 -10.90
CA GLN A 134 -49.84 1.39 -11.17
C GLN A 134 -51.18 2.05 -10.81
N SER A 135 -51.27 2.70 -9.64
CA SER A 135 -52.49 3.38 -9.22
C SER A 135 -52.84 4.51 -10.18
N ARG A 136 -51.87 5.36 -10.52
CA ARG A 136 -52.05 6.44 -11.50
C ARG A 136 -52.52 5.90 -12.85
N ALA A 137 -51.92 4.82 -13.34
CA ALA A 137 -52.34 4.19 -14.58
C ALA A 137 -53.79 3.69 -14.52
N ARG A 138 -54.25 3.12 -13.38
CA ARG A 138 -55.65 2.73 -13.18
C ARG A 138 -56.59 3.94 -13.20
N ASP A 139 -56.21 5.03 -12.53
CA ASP A 139 -57.04 6.23 -12.46
C ASP A 139 -57.17 6.89 -13.84
N VAL A 140 -56.07 6.97 -14.61
CA VAL A 140 -56.09 7.43 -16.00
C VAL A 140 -56.96 6.53 -16.87
N ASN A 141 -56.87 5.20 -16.69
CA ASN A 141 -57.67 4.25 -17.47
C ASN A 141 -59.17 4.39 -17.16
N ARG A 142 -59.55 4.63 -15.91
CA ARG A 142 -60.95 4.90 -15.50
C ARG A 142 -61.52 6.17 -16.13
N GLY A 143 -60.68 7.16 -16.43
CA GLY A 143 -61.07 8.36 -17.15
C GLY A 143 -61.28 8.17 -18.66
N LYS A 144 -60.87 7.02 -19.21
CA LYS A 144 -61.02 6.70 -20.64
C LYS A 144 -62.27 5.83 -20.85
N LYS A 145 -63.03 6.12 -21.92
CA LYS A 145 -64.12 5.25 -22.38
C LYS A 145 -63.54 4.16 -23.29
N LEU A 146 -62.99 3.10 -22.70
CA LEU A 146 -62.47 1.95 -23.43
C LEU A 146 -63.53 0.87 -23.66
N GLY A 147 -63.34 0.07 -24.70
CA GLY A 147 -64.13 -1.14 -24.92
C GLY A 147 -63.86 -2.22 -23.86
N ARG A 148 -64.72 -3.24 -23.79
CA ARG A 148 -64.59 -4.37 -22.84
C ARG A 148 -63.26 -5.11 -23.00
N GLU A 149 -62.87 -5.41 -24.24
CA GLU A 149 -61.62 -6.14 -24.54
C GLU A 149 -60.37 -5.32 -24.20
N GLU A 150 -60.38 -4.02 -24.48
CA GLU A 150 -59.28 -3.12 -24.13
C GLU A 150 -59.13 -2.97 -22.62
N THR A 151 -60.25 -2.88 -21.90
CA THR A 151 -60.28 -2.84 -20.44
C THR A 151 -59.70 -4.14 -19.86
N LYS A 152 -60.09 -5.30 -20.40
CA LYS A 152 -59.56 -6.60 -19.99
C LYS A 152 -58.04 -6.66 -20.20
N ARG A 153 -57.55 -6.33 -21.40
CA ARG A 153 -56.11 -6.31 -21.71
C ARG A 153 -55.32 -5.42 -20.77
N PHE A 154 -55.82 -4.21 -20.48
CA PHE A 154 -55.17 -3.30 -19.53
C PHE A 154 -54.96 -3.93 -18.14
N PHE A 155 -55.98 -4.62 -17.60
CA PHE A 155 -55.85 -5.25 -16.29
C PHE A 155 -54.99 -6.51 -16.33
N ASP A 156 -55.04 -7.29 -17.41
CA ASP A 156 -54.15 -8.43 -17.63
C ASP A 156 -52.68 -7.97 -17.67
N ASP A 157 -52.39 -6.88 -18.39
CA ASP A 157 -51.05 -6.28 -18.48
C ASP A 157 -50.57 -5.73 -17.12
N GLN A 158 -51.46 -5.08 -16.36
CA GLN A 158 -51.12 -4.62 -15.00
C GLN A 158 -50.78 -5.78 -14.06
N ASP A 159 -51.50 -6.88 -14.13
CA ASP A 159 -51.23 -8.04 -13.29
C ASP A 159 -49.93 -8.75 -13.71
N ALA A 160 -49.69 -8.86 -15.02
CA ALA A 160 -48.42 -9.38 -15.54
C ALA A 160 -47.22 -8.53 -15.06
N ALA A 161 -47.28 -7.20 -15.25
CA ALA A 161 -46.24 -6.28 -14.79
C ALA A 161 -46.03 -6.34 -13.28
N ARG A 162 -47.11 -6.51 -12.50
CA ARG A 162 -47.02 -6.70 -11.04
C ARG A 162 -46.23 -7.96 -10.70
N ARG A 163 -46.60 -9.10 -11.30
CA ARG A 163 -45.95 -10.38 -11.03
C ARG A 163 -44.47 -10.33 -11.37
N GLU A 164 -44.14 -9.77 -12.53
CA GLU A 164 -42.77 -9.61 -13.00
C GLU A 164 -41.95 -8.70 -12.06
N PHE A 165 -42.46 -7.52 -11.73
CA PHE A 165 -41.77 -6.60 -10.82
C PHE A 165 -41.44 -7.26 -9.47
N PHE A 166 -42.42 -7.92 -8.85
CA PHE A 166 -42.19 -8.57 -7.55
C PHE A 166 -41.36 -9.86 -7.66
N ALA A 167 -41.29 -10.52 -8.83
CA ALA A 167 -40.33 -11.59 -9.06
C ALA A 167 -38.90 -11.03 -9.12
N ASN A 168 -38.68 -10.01 -9.94
CA ASN A 168 -37.38 -9.36 -10.08
C ASN A 168 -36.87 -8.78 -8.75
N GLU A 169 -37.75 -8.21 -7.92
CA GLU A 169 -37.36 -7.71 -6.59
C GLU A 169 -36.94 -8.84 -5.63
N ARG A 170 -37.58 -10.02 -5.71
CA ARG A 170 -37.14 -11.18 -4.93
C ARG A 170 -35.76 -11.66 -5.38
N ASP A 171 -35.54 -11.74 -6.69
CA ASP A 171 -34.28 -12.20 -7.26
C ASP A 171 -33.13 -11.24 -6.92
N LYS A 172 -33.35 -9.93 -7.08
CA LYS A 172 -32.38 -8.89 -6.65
C LYS A 172 -32.01 -9.02 -5.17
N ARG A 173 -32.99 -9.30 -4.31
CA ARG A 173 -32.73 -9.49 -2.88
C ARG A 173 -31.93 -10.75 -2.61
N GLN A 174 -32.24 -11.83 -3.30
CA GLN A 174 -31.49 -13.08 -3.20
C GLN A 174 -30.04 -12.90 -3.65
N ASP A 175 -29.82 -12.22 -4.78
CA ASP A 175 -28.49 -11.91 -5.31
C ASP A 175 -27.71 -11.04 -4.34
N PHE A 176 -28.34 -9.98 -3.82
CA PHE A 176 -27.73 -9.11 -2.82
C PHE A 176 -27.30 -9.89 -1.56
N GLU A 177 -28.18 -10.70 -0.97
CA GLU A 177 -27.82 -11.50 0.21
C GLU A 177 -26.81 -12.60 -0.11
N SER A 178 -26.75 -13.10 -1.35
CA SER A 178 -25.68 -13.99 -1.81
C SER A 178 -24.33 -13.28 -1.80
N GLN A 179 -24.26 -12.08 -2.40
CA GLN A 179 -23.05 -11.26 -2.42
C GLN A 179 -22.57 -10.89 -1.02
N ILE A 180 -23.49 -10.54 -0.09
CA ILE A 180 -23.12 -10.24 1.29
C ILE A 180 -22.54 -11.48 2.01
N ARG A 181 -23.12 -12.67 1.77
CA ARG A 181 -22.60 -13.92 2.33
C ARG A 181 -21.21 -14.23 1.78
N GLU A 182 -21.00 -14.04 0.49
CA GLU A 182 -19.71 -14.23 -0.16
C GLU A 182 -18.65 -13.25 0.36
N LYS A 183 -18.97 -11.95 0.45
CA LYS A 183 -18.10 -10.93 1.06
C LYS A 183 -17.65 -11.33 2.46
N ARG A 184 -18.58 -11.78 3.31
CA ARG A 184 -18.25 -12.28 4.66
C ARG A 184 -17.30 -13.47 4.60
N LYS A 185 -17.62 -14.47 3.79
CA LYS A 185 -16.79 -15.67 3.65
C LYS A 185 -15.37 -15.31 3.21
N ASN A 186 -15.23 -14.50 2.17
CA ASN A 186 -13.94 -14.07 1.65
C ASN A 186 -13.11 -13.32 2.71
N PHE A 187 -13.75 -12.47 3.52
CA PHE A 187 -13.07 -11.80 4.64
C PHE A 187 -12.63 -12.79 5.72
N GLU A 188 -13.45 -13.76 6.10
CA GLU A 188 -13.09 -14.79 7.09
C GLU A 188 -11.91 -15.65 6.61
N ASP A 189 -11.95 -16.08 5.35
CA ASP A 189 -10.88 -16.87 4.73
C ASP A 189 -9.57 -16.06 4.70
N TYR A 190 -9.64 -14.79 4.31
CA TYR A 190 -8.51 -13.86 4.35
C TYR A 190 -7.98 -13.65 5.78
N SER A 191 -8.85 -13.36 6.75
CA SER A 191 -8.49 -13.16 8.15
C SER A 191 -7.84 -14.40 8.76
N ARG A 192 -8.28 -15.59 8.34
CA ARG A 192 -7.69 -16.87 8.75
C ARG A 192 -6.29 -17.05 8.16
N SER A 193 -6.09 -16.71 6.88
CA SER A 193 -4.77 -16.73 6.24
C SER A 193 -3.79 -15.83 7.00
N LYS A 194 -4.17 -14.57 7.25
CA LYS A 194 -3.32 -13.61 7.97
C LYS A 194 -3.04 -14.02 9.41
N THR A 195 -4.01 -14.65 10.08
CA THR A 195 -3.78 -15.24 11.41
C THR A 195 -2.76 -16.39 11.37
N ASN A 196 -2.80 -17.23 10.33
CA ASN A 196 -1.82 -18.31 10.17
C ASN A 196 -0.41 -17.77 9.90
N GLU A 197 -0.28 -16.76 9.02
CA GLU A 197 0.98 -16.05 8.76
C GLU A 197 1.54 -15.46 10.05
N PHE A 198 0.72 -14.71 10.80
CA PHE A 198 1.08 -14.16 12.10
C PHE A 198 1.54 -15.23 13.10
N ASN A 199 0.83 -16.36 13.19
CA ASN A 199 1.20 -17.46 14.08
C ASN A 199 2.50 -18.15 13.66
N SER A 200 2.83 -18.18 12.37
CA SER A 200 4.13 -18.63 11.88
C SER A 200 5.24 -17.71 12.37
N GLU A 201 5.10 -16.40 12.13
CA GLU A 201 6.07 -15.39 12.57
C GLU A 201 6.23 -15.34 14.09
N MET A 202 5.13 -15.49 14.83
CA MET A 202 5.14 -15.55 16.29
C MET A 202 5.98 -16.71 16.81
N ARG A 203 5.88 -17.89 16.20
CA ARG A 203 6.71 -19.04 16.57
C ARG A 203 8.20 -18.76 16.32
N SER A 204 8.51 -18.14 15.19
CA SER A 204 9.88 -17.72 14.85
C SER A 204 10.41 -16.66 15.82
N PHE A 205 9.57 -15.70 16.22
CA PHE A 205 9.91 -14.67 17.20
C PHE A 205 10.18 -15.26 18.59
N GLU A 206 9.28 -16.12 19.09
CA GLU A 206 9.46 -16.77 20.38
C GLU A 206 10.72 -17.63 20.42
N LYS A 207 11.05 -18.33 19.33
CA LYS A 207 12.30 -19.08 19.21
C LYS A 207 13.52 -18.17 19.33
N ARG A 208 13.56 -17.07 18.56
CA ARG A 208 14.66 -16.07 18.65
C ARG A 208 14.82 -15.52 20.07
N LYS A 209 13.72 -15.17 20.74
CA LYS A 209 13.74 -14.66 22.12
C LYS A 209 14.30 -15.71 23.11
N ARG A 210 13.96 -17.00 22.93
CA ARG A 210 14.52 -18.08 23.76
C ARG A 210 16.02 -18.26 23.51
N ASP A 211 16.44 -18.28 22.25
CA ASP A 211 17.84 -18.44 21.86
C ASP A 211 18.70 -17.28 22.41
N GLU A 212 18.21 -16.04 22.33
CA GLU A 212 18.85 -14.85 22.91
C GLU A 212 18.94 -14.94 24.45
N ALA A 213 17.87 -15.38 25.11
CA ALA A 213 17.86 -15.55 26.56
C ALA A 213 18.83 -16.65 27.02
N GLU A 214 18.96 -17.75 26.27
CA GLU A 214 19.95 -18.80 26.54
C GLU A 214 21.38 -18.31 26.32
N ALA A 215 21.64 -17.58 25.24
CA ALA A 215 22.94 -16.96 24.96
C ALA A 215 23.34 -15.97 26.06
N ALA A 216 22.41 -15.12 26.51
CA ALA A 216 22.65 -14.20 27.62
C ALA A 216 22.97 -14.93 28.93
N LYS A 217 22.26 -16.02 29.25
CA LYS A 217 22.55 -16.86 30.42
C LYS A 217 23.93 -17.51 30.35
N LYS A 218 24.33 -18.02 29.18
CA LYS A 218 25.67 -18.61 28.97
C LYS A 218 26.77 -17.55 29.15
N ALA A 219 26.62 -16.39 28.52
CA ALA A 219 27.56 -15.28 28.65
C ALA A 219 27.66 -14.76 30.10
N ALA A 220 26.55 -14.73 30.85
CA ALA A 220 26.57 -14.35 32.27
C ALA A 220 27.35 -15.38 33.12
N LYS A 221 27.14 -16.68 32.89
CA LYS A 221 27.88 -17.75 33.59
C LYS A 221 29.38 -17.72 33.29
N GLU A 222 29.76 -17.51 32.04
CA GLU A 222 31.18 -17.38 31.63
C GLU A 222 31.85 -16.17 32.30
N LYS A 223 31.16 -15.03 32.37
CA LYS A 223 31.64 -13.84 33.08
C LYS A 223 31.80 -14.10 34.58
N GLU A 224 30.85 -14.79 35.22
CA GLU A 224 30.94 -15.14 36.64
C GLU A 224 32.09 -16.13 36.93
N GLN A 225 32.32 -17.10 36.03
CA GLN A 225 33.44 -18.03 36.14
C GLN A 225 34.80 -17.35 35.88
N ALA A 226 34.85 -16.38 34.97
CA ALA A 226 36.04 -15.58 34.72
C ALA A 226 36.36 -14.62 35.88
N ALA A 227 35.34 -14.10 36.58
CA ALA A 227 35.53 -13.24 37.75
C ALA A 227 35.93 -13.99 39.04
N LYS A 228 35.77 -15.32 39.07
CA LYS A 228 36.17 -16.19 40.19
C LYS A 228 37.58 -16.79 40.03
N LYS A 229 38.23 -16.56 38.90
CA LYS A 229 39.64 -16.92 38.64
C LYS A 229 40.53 -15.71 38.81
#